data_AF-A0AAP9DV20-F1
#
_entry.id   AF-A0AAP9DV20-F1
#
_cell.length_a   1.000
_cell.length_b   1.000
_cell.length_c   1.000
_cell.angle_alpha   90.00
_cell.angle_beta   90.00
_cell.angle_gamma   90.00
#
_symmetry.space_group_name_H-M   'P 1'
#
loop_
_entity.id
_entity.type
_entity.pdbx_description
1 polymer ?
#
loop_
_entity_poly.entity_id
_entity_poly.type
_entity_poly.pdbx_seq_one_letter_code
_entity_poly.pdbx_strand_id
1 'polypeptide(L)'
;MAIIDVIKYDGPPDVFAWKHPNQEMGTWTQLIVNESQEAILYKGGQAMDRFTAGRHTLSTANIPIISNIVNLPFGGKSPFTAEVWFVNKLHSLNIKWGTRAPLQLQDPKYQMFVLVRSYGQFGIQIDDARKFLGKLVGTMPVFNQDALSEYFRGVLMMNIHELISSYFVHRKISILEINAYISDISKHIQERVAPVFEEYGIRLLNFTVDSVNTPEDDPATQRLREALTKRAEMDIIGFTYQQERTFDTLGHAAKNEGGTHSDLMGAGIGLSMGYGVGGAIGGTMTRLADDLQTVPARQKACPKCDRHNPEDAVFCTGCGTAFAASGEAGPPEEVRCGACNRSMSRHSKFCPHCGDPYNPCPHCGADNQPGQAQCVKCGQDMPVPCRHCGENVEPGVKFCPHCGQELALACGQCGHEVQQGQKFCVECGNKLT
;
A
#
# COMPACT_ATOMS: atom_id res chain seq x y z
N MET A 1 21.39 34.62 -45.63
CA MET A 1 19.98 34.37 -45.29
C MET A 1 19.34 33.69 -46.48
N ALA A 2 18.67 32.56 -46.27
CA ALA A 2 17.98 31.85 -47.36
C ALA A 2 16.88 32.76 -47.93
N ILE A 3 16.65 32.68 -49.24
CA ILE A 3 15.63 33.50 -49.94
C ILE A 3 14.20 33.04 -49.54
N ILE A 4 14.07 31.81 -49.03
CA ILE A 4 12.83 31.17 -48.60
C ILE A 4 13.12 30.38 -47.32
N ASP A 5 12.49 30.76 -46.21
CA ASP A 5 12.51 29.95 -44.98
C ASP A 5 11.41 28.89 -45.04
N VAL A 6 11.70 27.69 -44.55
CA VAL A 6 10.73 26.59 -44.48
C VAL A 6 10.44 26.30 -43.02
N ILE A 7 9.17 26.40 -42.65
CA ILE A 7 8.64 26.06 -41.33
C ILE A 7 7.86 24.77 -41.47
N LYS A 8 8.25 23.77 -40.69
CA LYS A 8 7.58 22.49 -40.63
C LYS A 8 7.63 21.98 -39.20
N TYR A 9 6.82 20.97 -38.91
CA TYR A 9 6.92 20.27 -37.65
C TYR A 9 8.28 19.54 -37.54
N ASP A 10 9.07 19.89 -36.54
CA ASP A 10 10.27 19.17 -36.09
C ASP A 10 10.25 18.90 -34.57
N GLY A 11 9.06 19.04 -33.96
CA GLY A 11 8.84 18.77 -32.55
C GLY A 11 8.97 17.29 -32.18
N PRO A 12 9.04 16.99 -30.87
CA PRO A 12 9.14 15.62 -30.37
C PRO A 12 7.93 14.76 -30.78
N PRO A 13 8.05 13.43 -30.79
CA PRO A 13 6.89 12.55 -30.89
C PRO A 13 5.97 12.72 -29.66
N ASP A 14 4.74 12.22 -29.77
CA ASP A 14 3.80 12.08 -28.64
C ASP A 14 3.40 13.38 -27.91
N VAL A 15 3.37 14.50 -28.64
CA VAL A 15 2.86 15.79 -28.16
C VAL A 15 1.59 16.21 -28.90
N PHE A 16 0.70 16.89 -28.18
CA PHE A 16 -0.56 17.41 -28.72
C PHE A 16 -0.40 18.80 -29.30
N ALA A 17 0.45 19.64 -28.70
CA ALA A 17 0.82 20.93 -29.25
C ALA A 17 2.32 21.21 -29.10
N TRP A 18 2.86 21.89 -30.09
CA TRP A 18 4.25 22.31 -30.11
C TRP A 18 4.37 23.67 -30.79
N LYS A 19 5.07 24.60 -30.13
CA LYS A 19 5.40 25.93 -30.63
C LYS A 19 6.72 25.88 -31.38
N HIS A 20 6.71 26.32 -32.64
CA HIS A 20 7.93 26.45 -33.42
C HIS A 20 8.89 27.48 -32.79
N PRO A 21 10.19 27.18 -32.66
CA PRO A 21 11.14 28.03 -31.93
C PRO A 21 11.42 29.37 -32.63
N ASN A 22 11.54 29.37 -33.96
CA ASN A 22 11.73 30.60 -34.72
C ASN A 22 10.42 31.39 -34.86
N GLN A 23 10.47 32.67 -34.51
CA GLN A 23 9.34 33.61 -34.60
C GLN A 23 9.54 34.69 -35.67
N GLU A 24 10.75 34.81 -36.22
CA GLU A 24 11.05 35.77 -37.28
C GLU A 24 10.79 35.11 -38.64
N MET A 25 9.84 35.66 -39.39
CA MET A 25 9.42 35.10 -40.68
C MET A 25 9.60 36.10 -41.81
N GLY A 26 10.15 35.61 -42.92
CA GLY A 26 10.22 36.36 -44.17
C GLY A 26 8.88 36.40 -44.91
N THR A 27 8.76 37.32 -45.87
CA THR A 27 7.54 37.56 -46.68
C THR A 27 7.14 36.37 -47.58
N TRP A 28 7.95 35.32 -47.65
CA TRP A 28 7.75 34.13 -48.50
C TRP A 28 8.00 32.81 -47.77
N THR A 29 7.91 32.81 -46.44
CA THR A 29 8.10 31.61 -45.63
C THR A 29 7.11 30.51 -46.05
N GLN A 30 7.62 29.31 -46.31
CA GLN A 30 6.82 28.13 -46.66
C GLN A 30 6.48 27.37 -45.39
N LEU A 31 5.19 27.29 -45.04
CA LEU A 31 4.67 26.47 -43.97
C LEU A 31 4.25 25.11 -44.52
N ILE A 32 4.80 24.03 -43.99
CA ILE A 32 4.43 22.65 -44.34
C ILE A 32 3.74 22.03 -43.13
N VAL A 33 2.48 21.64 -43.32
CA VAL A 33 1.65 20.99 -42.31
C VAL A 33 1.41 19.54 -42.73
N ASN A 34 1.66 18.60 -41.82
CA ASN A 34 1.43 17.18 -42.09
C ASN A 34 -0.07 16.84 -42.11
N GLU A 35 -0.44 15.71 -42.70
CA GLU A 35 -1.84 15.27 -42.87
C GLU A 35 -2.60 15.15 -41.54
N SER A 36 -1.92 14.67 -40.50
CA SER A 36 -2.47 14.49 -39.16
C SER A 36 -2.32 15.73 -38.26
N GLN A 37 -2.04 16.90 -38.85
CA GLN A 37 -1.75 18.11 -38.10
C GLN A 37 -2.55 19.30 -38.60
N GLU A 38 -2.65 20.27 -37.69
CA GLU A 38 -3.21 21.58 -37.95
C GLU A 38 -2.20 22.61 -37.43
N ALA A 39 -1.95 23.68 -38.19
CA ALA A 39 -1.08 24.75 -37.73
C ALA A 39 -1.88 26.03 -37.48
N ILE A 40 -1.61 26.70 -36.35
CA ILE A 40 -2.23 27.97 -35.97
C ILE A 40 -1.15 29.04 -35.90
N LEU A 41 -1.36 30.14 -36.62
CA LEU A 41 -0.48 31.30 -36.58
C LEU A 41 -1.00 32.29 -35.53
N TYR A 42 -0.12 32.68 -34.60
CA TYR A 42 -0.38 33.75 -33.65
C TYR A 42 0.42 34.99 -34.00
N LYS A 43 -0.20 36.15 -33.88
CA LYS A 43 0.49 37.45 -34.01
C LYS A 43 -0.06 38.43 -32.99
N GLY A 44 0.83 39.15 -32.31
CA GLY A 44 0.44 40.12 -31.28
C GLY A 44 -0.43 39.51 -30.17
N GLY A 45 -0.19 38.23 -29.83
CA GLY A 45 -0.96 37.51 -28.81
C GLY A 45 -2.34 37.00 -29.24
N GLN A 46 -2.72 37.15 -30.51
CA GLN A 46 -4.01 36.71 -31.03
C GLN A 46 -3.83 35.58 -32.05
N ALA A 47 -4.69 34.56 -31.99
CA ALA A 47 -4.78 33.52 -33.00
C ALA A 47 -5.35 34.12 -34.30
N MET A 48 -4.58 34.07 -35.40
CA MET A 48 -4.92 34.66 -36.68
C MET A 48 -5.58 33.63 -37.60
N ASP A 49 -4.77 32.82 -38.29
CA ASP A 49 -5.21 31.88 -39.31
C ASP A 49 -4.92 30.43 -38.90
N ARG A 50 -5.73 29.53 -39.47
CA ARG A 50 -5.62 28.08 -39.34
C ARG A 50 -5.19 27.50 -40.68
N PHE A 51 -4.19 26.64 -40.66
CA PHE A 51 -3.66 25.95 -41.82
C PHE A 51 -3.87 24.44 -41.65
N THR A 52 -4.53 23.82 -42.62
CA THR A 52 -4.69 22.36 -42.70
C THR A 52 -3.46 21.73 -43.36
N ALA A 53 -3.47 20.41 -43.50
CA ALA A 53 -2.45 19.66 -44.23
C ALA A 53 -2.08 20.28 -45.59
N GLY A 54 -0.79 20.28 -45.92
CA GLY A 54 -0.26 20.76 -47.18
C GLY A 54 0.80 21.85 -47.04
N ARG A 55 1.20 22.40 -48.18
CA ARG A 55 2.18 23.49 -48.28
C ARG A 55 1.44 24.82 -48.42
N HIS A 56 1.76 25.76 -47.54
CA HIS A 56 1.18 27.10 -47.50
C HIS A 56 2.29 28.15 -47.60
N THR A 57 2.03 29.24 -48.32
CA THR A 57 2.94 30.38 -48.37
C THR A 57 2.46 31.44 -47.40
N LEU A 58 3.26 31.73 -46.37
CA LEU A 58 2.99 32.80 -45.42
C LEU A 58 3.46 34.12 -46.03
N SER A 59 2.52 35.00 -46.36
CA SER A 59 2.79 36.36 -46.81
C SER A 59 2.04 37.37 -45.97
N THR A 60 2.66 38.52 -45.74
CA THR A 60 2.10 39.64 -44.97
C THR A 60 0.79 40.18 -45.58
N ALA A 61 0.55 39.91 -46.87
CA ALA A 61 -0.63 40.32 -47.63
C ALA A 61 -1.79 39.28 -47.63
N ASN A 62 -1.50 37.99 -47.41
CA ASN A 62 -2.51 36.91 -47.45
C ASN A 62 -3.13 36.58 -46.09
N ILE A 63 -2.69 37.23 -45.01
CA ILE A 63 -3.27 37.09 -43.67
C ILE A 63 -4.26 38.26 -43.50
N PRO A 64 -5.58 38.02 -43.44
CA PRO A 64 -6.63 39.05 -43.63
C PRO A 64 -6.55 40.27 -42.72
N ILE A 65 -5.88 40.18 -41.56
CA ILE A 65 -5.79 41.23 -40.53
C ILE A 65 -4.46 42.00 -40.60
N ILE A 66 -3.44 41.46 -41.27
CA ILE A 66 -2.08 42.05 -41.28
C ILE A 66 -1.91 43.13 -42.36
N SER A 67 -2.78 43.16 -43.38
CA SER A 67 -2.69 44.11 -44.50
C SER A 67 -2.70 45.58 -44.08
N ASN A 68 -3.27 45.93 -42.92
CA ASN A 68 -3.40 47.32 -42.48
C ASN A 68 -2.17 47.92 -41.76
N ILE A 69 -1.15 47.12 -41.40
CA ILE A 69 -0.01 47.59 -40.56
C ILE A 69 1.32 47.69 -41.35
N VAL A 70 1.38 47.19 -42.58
CA VAL A 70 2.66 47.02 -43.33
C VAL A 70 3.05 48.22 -44.20
N ASN A 71 2.43 49.39 -44.05
CA ASN A 71 2.78 50.61 -44.80
C ASN A 71 4.00 51.34 -44.18
N LEU A 72 5.13 50.65 -43.99
CA LEU A 72 6.44 51.29 -43.74
C LEU A 72 7.38 51.09 -44.94
N PRO A 73 8.26 52.06 -45.25
CA PRO A 73 9.07 52.09 -46.47
C PRO A 73 10.30 51.16 -46.36
N PHE A 74 10.10 49.87 -46.06
CA PHE A 74 11.18 48.89 -45.90
C PHE A 74 11.40 48.00 -47.14
N GLY A 75 11.45 48.59 -48.34
CA GLY A 75 12.00 47.93 -49.54
C GLY A 75 11.42 46.56 -49.90
N GLY A 76 10.18 46.24 -49.49
CA GLY A 76 9.47 45.00 -49.84
C GLY A 76 9.92 43.73 -49.12
N LYS A 77 10.75 43.80 -48.07
CA LYS A 77 11.26 42.64 -47.31
C LYS A 77 11.32 42.93 -45.80
N SER A 78 10.17 43.20 -45.19
CA SER A 78 10.13 43.36 -43.72
C SER A 78 9.82 42.00 -43.09
N PRO A 79 10.76 41.40 -42.31
CA PRO A 79 10.44 40.25 -41.49
C PRO A 79 9.34 40.63 -40.50
N PHE A 80 8.36 39.76 -40.33
CA PHE A 80 7.32 39.94 -39.33
C PHE A 80 7.49 38.92 -38.22
N THR A 81 7.21 39.33 -37.00
CA THR A 81 7.23 38.44 -35.83
C THR A 81 5.87 37.76 -35.72
N ALA A 82 5.85 36.43 -35.75
CA ALA A 82 4.67 35.61 -35.55
C ALA A 82 5.06 34.26 -34.95
N GLU A 83 4.14 33.63 -34.24
CA GLU A 83 4.34 32.30 -33.66
C GLU A 83 3.55 31.27 -34.47
N VAL A 84 4.18 30.14 -34.81
CA VAL A 84 3.47 29.02 -35.43
C VAL A 84 3.37 27.89 -34.41
N TRP A 85 2.13 27.47 -34.16
CA TRP A 85 1.82 26.33 -33.34
C TRP A 85 1.36 25.18 -34.21
N PHE A 86 1.95 24.01 -34.02
CA PHE A 86 1.47 22.78 -34.62
C PHE A 86 0.67 22.00 -33.57
N VAL A 87 -0.53 21.58 -33.95
CA VAL A 87 -1.43 20.77 -33.13
C VAL A 87 -1.60 19.42 -33.81
N ASN A 88 -1.32 18.36 -33.06
CA ASN A 88 -1.46 16.99 -33.53
C ASN A 88 -2.92 16.54 -33.36
N LYS A 89 -3.52 16.05 -34.46
CA LYS A 89 -4.92 15.63 -34.55
C LYS A 89 -5.08 14.11 -34.54
N LEU A 90 -4.00 13.35 -34.32
CA LEU A 90 -4.05 11.90 -34.18
C LEU A 90 -4.94 11.47 -33.01
N HIS A 91 -5.55 10.29 -33.13
CA HIS A 91 -6.27 9.67 -32.02
C HIS A 91 -5.25 9.13 -31.02
N SER A 92 -5.23 9.69 -29.82
CA SER A 92 -4.46 9.12 -28.71
C SER A 92 -5.39 8.21 -27.91
N LEU A 93 -5.16 6.90 -27.91
CA LEU A 93 -6.12 5.91 -27.39
C LEU A 93 -5.75 5.31 -26.02
N ASN A 94 -4.55 5.58 -25.51
CA ASN A 94 -3.99 4.89 -24.33
C ASN A 94 -3.50 5.90 -23.28
N ILE A 95 -4.35 6.86 -22.93
CA ILE A 95 -4.06 7.79 -21.84
C ILE A 95 -4.49 7.15 -20.53
N LYS A 96 -3.51 6.71 -19.75
CA LYS A 96 -3.74 6.00 -18.49
C LYS A 96 -4.21 6.95 -17.39
N TRP A 97 -5.11 6.46 -16.54
CA TRP A 97 -5.53 7.12 -15.32
C TRP A 97 -5.60 6.13 -14.17
N GLY A 98 -5.50 6.64 -12.94
CA GLY A 98 -5.66 5.81 -11.74
C GLY A 98 -5.82 6.64 -10.48
N THR A 99 -6.52 6.08 -9.49
CA THR A 99 -6.66 6.67 -8.15
C THR A 99 -5.31 6.66 -7.43
N ARG A 100 -4.79 7.82 -7.04
CA ARG A 100 -3.54 7.92 -6.26
C ARG A 100 -3.73 7.44 -4.82
N ALA A 101 -4.77 7.94 -4.16
CA ALA A 101 -5.18 7.51 -2.83
C ALA A 101 -6.34 6.52 -2.95
N PRO A 102 -6.35 5.44 -2.16
CA PRO A 102 -7.50 4.55 -2.11
C PRO A 102 -8.72 5.27 -1.52
N LEU A 103 -9.88 4.94 -2.05
CA LEU A 103 -11.18 5.40 -1.58
C LEU A 103 -11.67 4.44 -0.49
N GLN A 104 -11.87 4.94 0.73
CA GLN A 104 -12.40 4.13 1.82
C GLN A 104 -13.92 4.01 1.68
N LEU A 105 -14.41 2.80 1.40
CA LEU A 105 -15.84 2.51 1.25
C LEU A 105 -16.25 1.40 2.21
N GLN A 106 -17.49 1.43 2.69
CA GLN A 106 -18.06 0.30 3.41
C GLN A 106 -18.69 -0.67 2.40
N ASP A 107 -18.21 -1.90 2.37
CA ASP A 107 -18.81 -2.93 1.53
C ASP A 107 -20.25 -3.23 2.03
N PRO A 108 -21.27 -3.13 1.17
CA PRO A 108 -22.66 -3.27 1.58
C PRO A 108 -23.06 -4.70 1.96
N LYS A 109 -22.34 -5.72 1.46
CA LYS A 109 -22.63 -7.13 1.72
C LYS A 109 -21.99 -7.62 3.02
N TYR A 110 -20.75 -7.20 3.27
CA TYR A 110 -19.98 -7.63 4.44
C TYR A 110 -19.92 -6.59 5.57
N GLN A 111 -20.46 -5.39 5.35
CA GLN A 111 -20.54 -4.29 6.33
C GLN A 111 -19.18 -3.83 6.87
N MET A 112 -18.10 -4.03 6.10
CA MET A 112 -16.73 -3.73 6.50
C MET A 112 -16.13 -2.63 5.63
N PHE A 113 -15.22 -1.84 6.21
CA PHE A 113 -14.48 -0.83 5.45
C PHE A 113 -13.38 -1.49 4.61
N VAL A 114 -13.36 -1.16 3.33
CA VAL A 114 -12.37 -1.60 2.34
C VAL A 114 -11.76 -0.39 1.64
N LEU A 115 -10.49 -0.50 1.30
CA LEU A 115 -9.76 0.52 0.57
C LEU A 115 -9.83 0.22 -0.93
N VAL A 116 -10.63 0.98 -1.67
CA VAL A 116 -10.87 0.73 -3.10
C VAL A 116 -9.95 1.60 -3.96
N ARG A 117 -9.28 0.99 -4.92
CA ARG A 117 -8.55 1.67 -5.99
C ARG A 117 -9.19 1.36 -7.34
N SER A 118 -9.01 2.27 -8.28
CA SER A 118 -9.43 2.04 -9.65
C SER A 118 -8.45 2.67 -10.63
N TYR A 119 -8.30 2.03 -11.78
CA TYR A 119 -7.47 2.51 -12.87
C TYR A 119 -8.08 2.10 -14.20
N GLY A 120 -7.61 2.75 -15.26
CA GLY A 120 -7.97 2.42 -16.61
C GLY A 120 -7.28 3.35 -17.60
N GLN A 121 -7.94 3.55 -18.73
CA GLN A 121 -7.44 4.41 -19.80
C GLN A 121 -8.58 5.16 -20.49
N PHE A 122 -8.24 6.25 -21.16
CA PHE A 122 -9.16 6.96 -22.03
C PHE A 122 -8.43 7.41 -23.29
N GLY A 123 -9.22 7.68 -24.31
CA GLY A 123 -8.75 8.12 -25.61
C GLY A 123 -9.30 9.48 -25.95
N ILE A 124 -8.47 10.33 -26.56
CA ILE A 124 -8.86 11.66 -26.99
C ILE A 124 -8.42 11.96 -28.42
N GLN A 125 -9.03 13.00 -28.97
CA GLN A 125 -8.54 13.70 -30.14
C GLN A 125 -8.72 15.21 -29.94
N ILE A 126 -7.78 16.00 -30.45
CA ILE A 126 -7.96 17.46 -30.49
C ILE A 126 -8.85 17.80 -31.68
N ASP A 127 -10.08 18.27 -31.44
CA ASP A 127 -11.03 18.62 -32.50
C ASP A 127 -10.98 20.11 -32.85
N ASP A 128 -10.83 21.00 -31.86
CA ASP A 128 -10.71 22.45 -32.03
C ASP A 128 -9.35 22.94 -31.51
N ALA A 129 -8.38 23.10 -32.42
CA ALA A 129 -7.02 23.53 -32.10
C ALA A 129 -6.97 24.93 -31.49
N ARG A 130 -7.88 25.84 -31.90
CA ARG A 130 -7.85 27.24 -31.46
C ARG A 130 -8.35 27.34 -30.02
N LYS A 131 -9.43 26.63 -29.70
CA LYS A 131 -9.94 26.49 -28.33
C LYS A 131 -8.94 25.76 -27.42
N PHE A 132 -8.33 24.67 -27.92
CA PHE A 132 -7.30 23.91 -27.20
C PHE A 132 -6.09 24.76 -26.83
N LEU A 133 -5.50 25.46 -27.81
CA LEU A 133 -4.35 26.32 -27.55
C LEU A 133 -4.70 27.48 -26.59
N GLY A 134 -5.82 28.16 -26.84
CA GLY A 134 -6.22 29.35 -26.10
C GLY A 134 -6.66 29.08 -24.66
N LYS A 135 -7.31 27.94 -24.38
CA LYS A 135 -7.83 27.62 -23.04
C LYS A 135 -6.94 26.71 -22.22
N LEU A 136 -6.16 25.83 -22.86
CA LEU A 136 -5.46 24.76 -22.15
C LEU A 136 -3.93 24.87 -22.24
N VAL A 137 -3.38 25.06 -23.44
CA VAL A 137 -1.92 25.09 -23.64
C VAL A 137 -1.30 26.39 -23.10
N GLY A 138 -1.98 27.52 -23.29
CA GLY A 138 -1.52 28.81 -22.80
C GLY A 138 -0.15 29.19 -23.39
N THR A 139 0.85 29.36 -22.52
CA THR A 139 2.21 29.79 -22.90
C THR A 139 3.23 28.65 -22.94
N MET A 140 2.84 27.40 -22.69
CA MET A 140 3.77 26.26 -22.64
C MET A 140 4.24 25.89 -24.05
N PRO A 141 5.56 25.92 -24.35
CA PRO A 141 6.05 25.68 -25.72
C PRO A 141 5.74 24.27 -26.24
N VAL A 142 5.48 23.32 -25.33
CA VAL A 142 5.11 21.94 -25.64
C VAL A 142 3.99 21.51 -24.69
N PHE A 143 2.98 20.83 -25.21
CA PHE A 143 1.91 20.23 -24.43
C PHE A 143 1.76 18.75 -24.77
N ASN A 144 1.97 17.88 -23.78
CA ASN A 144 2.03 16.42 -23.95
C ASN A 144 0.94 15.71 -23.12
N GLN A 145 0.97 14.38 -23.15
CA GLN A 145 0.04 13.52 -22.41
C GLN A 145 0.09 13.70 -20.89
N ASP A 146 1.27 13.93 -20.32
CA ASP A 146 1.42 14.10 -18.87
C ASP A 146 0.78 15.42 -18.41
N ALA A 147 1.01 16.51 -19.15
CA ALA A 147 0.40 17.81 -18.88
C ALA A 147 -1.13 17.74 -18.96
N LEU A 148 -1.66 17.06 -19.98
CA LEU A 148 -3.10 16.81 -20.11
C LEU A 148 -3.65 16.06 -18.88
N SER A 149 -3.00 14.96 -18.53
CA SER A 149 -3.45 14.07 -17.44
C SER A 149 -3.45 14.80 -16.10
N GLU A 150 -2.44 15.63 -15.84
CA GLU A 150 -2.36 16.43 -14.62
C GLU A 150 -3.46 17.50 -14.55
N TYR A 151 -3.74 18.18 -15.67
CA TYR A 151 -4.77 19.21 -15.73
C TYR A 151 -6.18 18.65 -15.45
N PHE A 152 -6.53 17.53 -16.09
CA PHE A 152 -7.85 16.93 -15.95
C PHE A 152 -7.95 15.96 -14.75
N ARG A 153 -6.87 15.73 -14.01
CA ARG A 153 -6.86 14.79 -12.88
C ARG A 153 -7.97 15.06 -11.88
N GLY A 154 -8.16 16.31 -11.48
CA GLY A 154 -9.15 16.69 -10.47
C GLY A 154 -10.57 16.32 -10.88
N VAL A 155 -10.97 16.72 -12.09
CA VAL A 155 -12.32 16.44 -12.60
C VAL A 155 -12.52 14.94 -12.86
N LEU A 156 -11.50 14.23 -13.35
CA LEU A 156 -11.56 12.78 -13.52
C LEU A 156 -11.77 12.09 -12.18
N MET A 157 -10.90 12.34 -11.19
CA MET A 157 -10.97 11.68 -9.88
C MET A 157 -12.29 11.95 -9.17
N MET A 158 -12.81 13.19 -9.24
CA MET A 158 -14.11 13.54 -8.68
C MET A 158 -15.23 12.68 -9.26
N ASN A 159 -15.35 12.62 -10.60
CA ASN A 159 -16.41 11.87 -11.26
C ASN A 159 -16.27 10.35 -11.05
N ILE A 160 -15.04 9.83 -11.09
CA ILE A 160 -14.74 8.42 -10.82
C ILE A 160 -15.15 8.05 -9.39
N HIS A 161 -14.72 8.82 -8.39
CA HIS A 161 -15.03 8.53 -6.99
C HIS A 161 -16.53 8.59 -6.72
N GLU A 162 -17.24 9.59 -7.25
CA GLU A 162 -18.69 9.73 -7.07
C GLU A 162 -19.44 8.54 -7.70
N LEU A 163 -19.12 8.20 -8.95
CA LEU A 163 -19.79 7.10 -9.66
C LEU A 163 -19.49 5.75 -9.03
N ILE A 164 -18.22 5.44 -8.72
CA ILE A 164 -17.88 4.18 -8.04
C ILE A 164 -18.61 4.11 -6.69
N SER A 165 -18.53 5.15 -5.86
CA SER A 165 -19.21 5.19 -4.55
C SER A 165 -20.71 4.96 -4.67
N SER A 166 -21.36 5.53 -5.69
CA SER A 166 -22.80 5.38 -5.90
C SER A 166 -23.22 3.93 -6.15
N TYR A 167 -22.39 3.12 -6.82
CA TYR A 167 -22.65 1.70 -7.04
C TYR A 167 -22.53 0.89 -5.74
N PHE A 168 -21.57 1.22 -4.87
CA PHE A 168 -21.45 0.60 -3.55
C PHE A 168 -22.62 0.99 -2.63
N VAL A 169 -22.91 2.29 -2.50
CA VAL A 169 -23.84 2.80 -1.49
C VAL A 169 -25.30 2.65 -1.92
N HIS A 170 -25.65 3.09 -3.13
CA HIS A 170 -27.05 3.14 -3.57
C HIS A 170 -27.50 1.83 -4.23
N ARG A 171 -26.64 1.20 -5.04
CA ARG A 171 -26.95 -0.10 -5.68
C ARG A 171 -26.60 -1.30 -4.81
N LYS A 172 -25.92 -1.09 -3.68
CA LYS A 172 -25.53 -2.15 -2.73
C LYS A 172 -24.69 -3.26 -3.37
N ILE A 173 -23.84 -2.89 -4.33
CA ILE A 173 -22.95 -3.82 -5.02
C ILE A 173 -21.67 -4.02 -4.19
N SER A 174 -21.30 -5.29 -3.95
CA SER A 174 -20.06 -5.61 -3.23
C SER A 174 -18.82 -5.40 -4.10
N ILE A 175 -17.66 -5.16 -3.47
CA ILE A 175 -16.37 -5.07 -4.17
C ILE A 175 -16.06 -6.32 -5.01
N LEU A 176 -16.55 -7.49 -4.61
CA LEU A 176 -16.31 -8.74 -5.34
C LEU A 176 -17.14 -8.86 -6.62
N GLU A 177 -18.22 -8.08 -6.71
CA GLU A 177 -19.20 -8.13 -7.80
C GLU A 177 -19.10 -6.91 -8.72
N ILE A 178 -18.40 -5.85 -8.31
CA ILE A 178 -18.34 -4.58 -9.04
C ILE A 178 -17.71 -4.71 -10.43
N ASN A 179 -16.81 -5.68 -10.63
CA ASN A 179 -16.19 -5.92 -11.93
C ASN A 179 -17.22 -6.27 -13.02
N ALA A 180 -18.38 -6.83 -12.65
CA ALA A 180 -19.47 -7.08 -13.59
C ALA A 180 -20.12 -5.79 -14.14
N TYR A 181 -19.90 -4.66 -13.47
CA TYR A 181 -20.49 -3.36 -13.80
C TYR A 181 -19.49 -2.37 -14.39
N ILE A 182 -18.24 -2.79 -14.64
CA ILE A 182 -17.18 -1.93 -15.16
C ILE A 182 -17.58 -1.25 -16.48
N SER A 183 -18.28 -1.96 -17.38
CA SER A 183 -18.74 -1.40 -18.65
C SER A 183 -19.72 -0.22 -18.44
N ASP A 184 -20.70 -0.41 -17.56
CA ASP A 184 -21.69 0.62 -17.25
C ASP A 184 -21.05 1.82 -16.54
N ILE A 185 -20.15 1.55 -15.59
CA ILE A 185 -19.39 2.60 -14.88
C ILE A 185 -18.56 3.41 -15.87
N SER A 186 -17.85 2.73 -16.78
CA SER A 186 -17.02 3.35 -17.82
C SER A 186 -17.86 4.28 -18.70
N LYS A 187 -19.02 3.81 -19.16
CA LYS A 187 -19.96 4.60 -19.98
C LYS A 187 -20.47 5.83 -19.23
N HIS A 188 -20.92 5.68 -17.98
CA HIS A 188 -21.42 6.81 -17.19
C HIS A 188 -20.33 7.85 -16.90
N ILE A 189 -19.09 7.41 -16.63
CA ILE A 189 -17.96 8.34 -16.46
C ILE A 189 -17.71 9.09 -17.78
N GLN A 190 -17.69 8.37 -18.92
CA GLN A 190 -17.50 8.97 -20.23
C GLN A 190 -18.54 10.07 -20.51
N GLU A 191 -19.83 9.77 -20.32
CA GLU A 191 -20.94 10.70 -20.56
C GLU A 191 -20.83 11.96 -19.71
N ARG A 192 -20.37 11.84 -18.45
CA ARG A 192 -20.25 12.96 -17.53
C ARG A 192 -18.99 13.81 -17.77
N VAL A 193 -17.92 13.19 -18.24
CA VAL A 193 -16.62 13.84 -18.44
C VAL A 193 -16.47 14.45 -19.84
N ALA A 194 -17.09 13.84 -20.87
CA ALA A 194 -16.97 14.29 -22.25
C ALA A 194 -17.27 15.79 -22.45
N PRO A 195 -18.35 16.37 -21.89
CA PRO A 195 -18.66 17.79 -22.06
C PRO A 195 -17.55 18.71 -21.53
N VAL A 196 -16.89 18.30 -20.43
CA VAL A 196 -15.77 19.06 -19.86
C VAL A 196 -14.60 19.11 -20.83
N PHE A 197 -14.28 18.00 -21.50
CA PHE A 197 -13.20 17.96 -22.50
C PHE A 197 -13.54 18.84 -23.72
N GLU A 198 -14.81 18.82 -24.17
CA GLU A 198 -15.28 19.61 -25.31
C GLU A 198 -15.16 21.14 -25.07
N GLU A 199 -15.29 21.59 -23.82
CA GLU A 199 -15.07 22.99 -23.44
C GLU A 199 -13.64 23.48 -23.72
N TYR A 200 -12.67 22.57 -23.81
CA TYR A 200 -11.27 22.82 -24.15
C TYR A 200 -10.91 22.37 -25.57
N GLY A 201 -11.88 22.00 -26.40
CA GLY A 201 -11.64 21.62 -27.80
C GLY A 201 -11.12 20.19 -27.98
N ILE A 202 -11.29 19.36 -26.95
CA ILE A 202 -10.87 17.96 -26.94
C ILE A 202 -12.11 17.09 -27.04
N ARG A 203 -12.10 16.13 -27.96
CA ARG A 203 -13.11 15.09 -28.05
C ARG A 203 -12.64 13.87 -27.28
N LEU A 204 -13.47 13.40 -26.35
CA LEU A 204 -13.30 12.13 -25.67
C LEU A 204 -13.81 11.00 -26.57
N LEU A 205 -12.92 10.11 -27.01
CA LEU A 205 -13.24 9.02 -27.94
C LEU A 205 -13.80 7.81 -27.20
N ASN A 206 -13.16 7.44 -26.09
CA ASN A 206 -13.56 6.36 -25.22
C ASN A 206 -13.06 6.63 -23.79
N PHE A 207 -13.68 5.97 -22.82
CA PHE A 207 -13.21 5.92 -21.45
C PHE A 207 -13.44 4.51 -20.92
N THR A 208 -12.40 3.87 -20.38
CA THR A 208 -12.49 2.54 -19.78
C THR A 208 -11.97 2.57 -18.34
N VAL A 209 -12.74 1.93 -17.47
CA VAL A 209 -12.26 1.43 -16.19
C VAL A 209 -11.75 0.02 -16.47
N ASP A 210 -10.49 -0.27 -16.20
CA ASP A 210 -9.94 -1.61 -16.42
C ASP A 210 -10.11 -2.47 -15.18
N SER A 211 -10.06 -1.87 -13.99
CA SER A 211 -10.24 -2.58 -12.73
C SER A 211 -10.73 -1.67 -11.62
N VAL A 212 -11.52 -2.25 -10.71
CA VAL A 212 -11.82 -1.71 -9.39
C VAL A 212 -11.44 -2.79 -8.39
N ASN A 213 -10.40 -2.52 -7.60
CA ASN A 213 -9.82 -3.53 -6.71
C ASN A 213 -9.53 -2.97 -5.32
N THR A 214 -9.17 -3.86 -4.41
CA THR A 214 -8.60 -3.50 -3.12
C THR A 214 -7.13 -3.90 -3.09
N PRO A 215 -6.25 -3.11 -2.46
CA PRO A 215 -4.85 -3.49 -2.25
C PRO A 215 -4.76 -4.85 -1.54
N GLU A 216 -3.88 -5.74 -1.99
CA GLU A 216 -3.74 -7.09 -1.39
C GLU A 216 -3.16 -7.07 0.02
N ASP A 217 -2.42 -6.01 0.34
CA ASP A 217 -1.82 -5.72 1.64
C ASP A 217 -2.83 -5.13 2.65
N ASP A 218 -4.06 -4.81 2.23
CA ASP A 218 -5.10 -4.30 3.13
C ASP A 218 -5.57 -5.40 4.12
N PRO A 219 -5.39 -5.21 5.45
CA PRO A 219 -5.78 -6.22 6.45
C PRO A 219 -7.27 -6.55 6.42
N ALA A 220 -8.12 -5.60 6.05
CA ALA A 220 -9.55 -5.86 5.91
C ALA A 220 -9.82 -6.81 4.74
N THR A 221 -9.21 -6.58 3.59
CA THR A 221 -9.29 -7.46 2.42
C THR A 221 -8.77 -8.87 2.71
N GLN A 222 -7.65 -9.00 3.43
CA GLN A 222 -7.10 -10.31 3.81
C GLN A 222 -8.07 -11.10 4.69
N ARG A 223 -8.60 -10.46 5.74
CA ARG A 223 -9.61 -11.08 6.63
C ARG A 223 -10.88 -11.48 5.88
N LEU A 224 -11.32 -10.66 4.93
CA LEU A 224 -12.50 -10.99 4.11
C LEU A 224 -12.25 -12.24 3.28
N ARG A 225 -11.09 -12.32 2.60
CA ARG A 225 -10.72 -13.50 1.80
C ARG A 225 -10.63 -14.75 2.67
N GLU A 226 -9.94 -14.68 3.81
CA GLU A 226 -9.84 -15.80 4.76
C GLU A 226 -11.23 -16.27 5.24
N ALA A 227 -12.10 -15.34 5.64
CA ALA A 227 -13.45 -15.68 6.07
C ALA A 227 -14.28 -16.32 4.96
N LEU A 228 -14.12 -15.86 3.71
CA LEU A 228 -14.81 -16.44 2.55
C LEU A 228 -14.28 -17.82 2.18
N THR A 229 -12.97 -18.02 2.21
CA THR A 229 -12.33 -19.33 2.01
C THR A 229 -12.81 -20.31 3.07
N LYS A 230 -12.77 -19.91 4.35
CA LYS A 230 -13.25 -20.74 5.46
C LYS A 230 -14.74 -21.07 5.33
N ARG A 231 -15.56 -20.12 4.90
CA ARG A 231 -16.99 -20.39 4.61
C ARG A 231 -17.14 -21.41 3.47
N ALA A 232 -16.38 -21.26 2.39
CA ALA A 232 -16.43 -22.20 1.27
C ALA A 232 -15.97 -23.61 1.69
N GLU A 233 -14.92 -23.73 2.52
CA GLU A 233 -14.48 -25.01 3.09
C GLU A 233 -15.58 -25.68 3.92
N MET A 234 -16.23 -24.91 4.81
CA MET A 234 -17.38 -25.37 5.59
C MET A 234 -18.53 -25.85 4.67
N ASP A 235 -18.84 -25.10 3.61
CA ASP A 235 -19.90 -25.43 2.65
C ASP A 235 -19.57 -26.69 1.83
N ILE A 236 -18.32 -26.87 1.40
CA ILE A 236 -17.87 -28.02 0.59
C ILE A 236 -17.83 -29.29 1.42
N ILE A 237 -17.26 -29.24 2.62
CA ILE A 237 -17.06 -30.42 3.47
C ILE A 237 -18.33 -30.73 4.28
N GLY A 238 -19.22 -29.74 4.45
CA GLY A 238 -20.54 -29.90 5.06
C GLY A 238 -20.55 -29.82 6.58
N PHE A 239 -19.54 -29.19 7.20
CA PHE A 239 -19.52 -28.95 8.65
C PHE A 239 -19.83 -27.49 8.99
N THR A 240 -20.53 -27.28 10.09
CA THR A 240 -20.81 -25.95 10.65
C THR A 240 -19.62 -25.45 11.48
N TYR A 241 -19.52 -24.13 11.69
CA TYR A 241 -18.51 -23.53 12.56
C TYR A 241 -18.48 -24.14 13.97
N GLN A 242 -19.65 -24.47 14.53
CA GLN A 242 -19.73 -25.12 15.85
C GLN A 242 -19.14 -26.53 15.82
N GLN A 243 -19.39 -27.29 14.76
CA GLN A 243 -18.82 -28.63 14.57
C GLN A 243 -17.30 -28.56 14.40
N GLU A 244 -16.79 -27.65 13.55
CA GLU A 244 -15.35 -27.44 13.36
C GLU A 244 -14.67 -27.13 14.69
N ARG A 245 -15.17 -26.15 15.45
CA ARG A 245 -14.61 -25.81 16.77
C ARG A 245 -14.68 -26.97 17.75
N THR A 246 -15.72 -27.79 17.68
CA THR A 246 -15.82 -29.01 18.49
C THR A 246 -14.72 -30.00 18.10
N PHE A 247 -14.54 -30.29 16.81
CA PHE A 247 -13.47 -31.18 16.32
C PHE A 247 -12.08 -30.65 16.64
N ASP A 248 -11.83 -29.34 16.49
CA ASP A 248 -10.58 -28.69 16.87
C ASP A 248 -10.30 -28.88 18.37
N THR A 249 -11.31 -28.62 19.22
CA THR A 249 -11.14 -28.80 20.67
C THR A 249 -10.89 -30.26 21.05
N LEU A 250 -11.57 -31.22 20.40
CA LEU A 250 -11.33 -32.65 20.58
C LEU A 250 -9.93 -33.06 20.11
N GLY A 251 -9.46 -32.51 18.98
CA GLY A 251 -8.12 -32.74 18.46
C GLY A 251 -7.02 -32.16 19.36
N HIS A 252 -7.23 -30.95 19.90
CA HIS A 252 -6.33 -30.36 20.89
C HIS A 252 -6.33 -31.15 22.21
N ALA A 253 -7.47 -31.67 22.64
CA ALA A 253 -7.57 -32.54 23.80
C ALA A 253 -6.85 -33.88 23.58
N ALA A 254 -7.00 -34.49 22.40
CA ALA A 254 -6.35 -35.75 22.06
C ALA A 254 -4.82 -35.64 21.90
N LYS A 255 -4.31 -34.50 21.43
CA LYS A 255 -2.86 -34.22 21.36
C LYS A 255 -2.19 -33.98 22.71
N ASN A 256 -2.97 -33.78 23.78
CA ASN A 256 -2.47 -33.73 25.15
C ASN A 256 -2.46 -35.16 25.75
N GLU A 257 -1.60 -36.03 25.21
CA GLU A 257 -1.47 -37.45 25.60
C GLU A 257 -0.97 -37.68 27.05
N GLY A 258 -0.64 -36.61 27.79
CA GLY A 258 -0.08 -36.68 29.15
C GLY A 258 -1.02 -36.36 30.30
N GLY A 259 -2.31 -36.08 30.05
CA GLY A 259 -3.29 -35.79 31.10
C GLY A 259 -4.14 -37.02 31.46
N THR A 260 -4.35 -37.27 32.75
CA THR A 260 -5.13 -38.37 33.38
C THR A 260 -6.64 -38.40 33.04
N HIS A 261 -7.03 -37.96 31.85
CA HIS A 261 -8.39 -37.96 31.30
C HIS A 261 -8.57 -38.93 30.11
N SER A 262 -7.56 -39.75 29.78
CA SER A 262 -7.64 -40.75 28.72
C SER A 262 -8.72 -41.81 28.97
N ASP A 263 -8.99 -42.17 30.23
CA ASP A 263 -10.03 -43.15 30.59
C ASP A 263 -11.47 -42.63 30.42
N LEU A 264 -11.70 -41.32 30.53
CA LEU A 264 -13.03 -40.75 30.31
C LEU A 264 -13.35 -40.56 28.82
N MET A 265 -12.32 -40.37 27.98
CA MET A 265 -12.48 -40.16 26.54
C MET A 265 -12.80 -41.45 25.78
N GLY A 266 -12.32 -42.61 26.27
CA GLY A 266 -12.70 -43.93 25.75
C GLY A 266 -14.19 -44.24 25.94
N ALA A 267 -14.81 -43.71 27.00
CA ALA A 267 -16.23 -43.91 27.30
C ALA A 267 -17.16 -42.90 26.59
N GLY A 268 -16.72 -41.66 26.35
CA GLY A 268 -17.54 -40.62 25.72
C GLY A 268 -17.67 -40.71 24.19
N ILE A 269 -16.63 -41.20 23.51
CA ILE A 269 -16.64 -41.41 22.05
C ILE A 269 -17.44 -42.67 21.68
N GLY A 270 -17.46 -43.70 22.53
CA GLY A 270 -18.30 -44.89 22.36
C GLY A 270 -19.80 -44.63 22.50
N LEU A 271 -20.20 -43.54 23.19
CA LEU A 271 -21.60 -43.17 23.43
C LEU A 271 -22.18 -42.21 22.37
N SER A 272 -21.36 -41.48 21.62
CA SER A 272 -21.83 -40.48 20.65
C SER A 272 -21.99 -41.01 19.22
N MET A 273 -21.46 -42.20 18.92
CA MET A 273 -21.52 -42.83 17.58
C MET A 273 -22.50 -44.00 17.48
N GLY A 274 -23.26 -44.31 18.53
CA GLY A 274 -24.09 -45.52 18.63
C GLY A 274 -25.58 -45.25 18.88
N TYR A 275 -26.22 -44.36 18.11
CA TYR A 275 -27.68 -44.25 18.13
C TYR A 275 -28.32 -45.39 17.35
N GLY A 276 -28.47 -46.53 18.01
CA GLY A 276 -29.23 -47.66 17.51
C GLY A 276 -28.81 -48.96 18.16
N VAL A 277 -29.32 -49.23 19.37
CA VAL A 277 -29.81 -50.54 19.84
C VAL A 277 -30.21 -50.33 21.31
N GLY A 278 -31.52 -50.29 21.53
CA GLY A 278 -32.11 -50.26 22.86
C GLY A 278 -31.97 -51.62 23.54
N GLY A 279 -31.79 -51.56 24.87
CA GLY A 279 -32.19 -52.64 25.77
C GLY A 279 -31.13 -53.69 26.10
N ALA A 280 -29.97 -53.32 26.68
CA ALA A 280 -29.08 -54.31 27.33
C ALA A 280 -28.10 -53.77 28.41
N ILE A 281 -28.26 -52.55 28.95
CA ILE A 281 -27.28 -51.95 29.90
C ILE A 281 -27.89 -51.74 31.30
N GLY A 282 -28.76 -52.65 31.74
CA GLY A 282 -29.36 -52.60 33.09
C GLY A 282 -28.59 -53.38 34.15
N GLY A 283 -27.76 -54.36 33.76
CA GLY A 283 -27.15 -55.33 34.69
C GLY A 283 -25.69 -55.10 35.07
N THR A 284 -24.96 -54.25 34.33
CA THR A 284 -23.53 -54.01 34.55
C THR A 284 -23.24 -52.77 35.41
N MET A 285 -24.23 -51.93 35.67
CA MET A 285 -24.08 -50.69 36.45
C MET A 285 -24.08 -50.93 37.97
N THR A 286 -24.57 -52.07 38.45
CA THR A 286 -24.67 -52.37 39.90
C THR A 286 -23.41 -52.99 40.49
N ARG A 287 -22.44 -53.46 39.68
CA ARG A 287 -21.17 -54.04 40.18
C ARG A 287 -19.98 -53.08 40.22
N LEU A 288 -20.12 -51.88 39.67
CA LEU A 288 -19.08 -50.83 39.75
C LEU A 288 -19.29 -49.88 40.95
N ALA A 289 -20.36 -50.08 41.73
CA ALA A 289 -20.68 -49.23 42.89
C ALA A 289 -19.99 -49.65 44.20
N ASP A 290 -19.37 -50.83 44.26
CA ASP A 290 -18.74 -51.36 45.49
C ASP A 290 -17.21 -51.21 45.54
N ASP A 291 -16.55 -50.73 44.46
CA ASP A 291 -15.08 -50.66 44.37
C ASP A 291 -14.52 -49.21 44.36
N LEU A 292 -15.32 -48.24 44.81
CA LEU A 292 -14.85 -46.87 45.06
C LEU A 292 -14.42 -46.71 46.53
N GLN A 293 -13.40 -47.47 46.93
CA GLN A 293 -12.54 -47.08 48.03
C GLN A 293 -11.61 -45.96 47.55
N THR A 294 -11.94 -44.75 47.97
CA THR A 294 -11.23 -43.50 47.70
C THR A 294 -9.77 -43.57 48.12
N VAL A 295 -8.86 -43.66 47.13
CA VAL A 295 -7.46 -43.27 47.33
C VAL A 295 -7.42 -41.74 47.31
N PRO A 296 -6.94 -41.05 48.36
CA PRO A 296 -6.85 -39.60 48.35
C PRO A 296 -5.78 -39.18 47.34
N ALA A 297 -6.20 -38.67 46.18
CA ALA A 297 -5.31 -37.95 45.29
C ALA A 297 -4.80 -36.72 46.06
N ARG A 298 -3.49 -36.66 46.31
CA ARG A 298 -2.84 -35.48 46.89
C ARG A 298 -3.05 -34.32 45.91
N GLN A 299 -3.57 -33.19 46.42
CA GLN A 299 -3.85 -31.98 45.64
C GLN A 299 -3.13 -30.79 46.28
N LYS A 300 -2.61 -29.88 45.45
CA LYS A 300 -1.98 -28.62 45.88
C LYS A 300 -2.85 -27.42 45.50
N ALA A 301 -3.01 -26.48 46.43
CA ALA A 301 -3.78 -25.26 46.20
C ALA A 301 -2.92 -24.21 45.46
N CYS A 302 -3.53 -23.51 44.51
CA CYS A 302 -2.87 -22.41 43.81
C CYS A 302 -2.68 -21.20 44.73
N PRO A 303 -1.45 -20.70 44.94
CA PRO A 303 -1.21 -19.55 45.82
C PRO A 303 -1.79 -18.22 45.32
N LYS A 304 -2.27 -18.18 44.06
CA LYS A 304 -2.86 -16.97 43.45
C LYS A 304 -4.38 -16.97 43.39
N CYS A 305 -5.01 -18.14 43.24
CA CYS A 305 -6.46 -18.25 43.06
C CYS A 305 -7.13 -19.34 43.88
N ASP A 306 -6.39 -19.97 44.80
CA ASP A 306 -6.82 -21.04 45.72
C ASP A 306 -7.45 -22.29 45.07
N ARG A 307 -7.39 -22.38 43.74
CA ARG A 307 -7.91 -23.54 43.02
C ARG A 307 -7.02 -24.76 43.30
N HIS A 308 -7.65 -25.88 43.60
CA HIS A 308 -6.95 -27.13 43.83
C HIS A 308 -6.52 -27.74 42.50
N ASN A 309 -5.25 -28.14 42.42
CA ASN A 309 -4.64 -28.73 41.24
C ASN A 309 -4.01 -30.07 41.62
N PRO A 310 -3.86 -31.01 40.66
CA PRO A 310 -3.09 -32.24 40.86
C PRO A 310 -1.68 -31.95 41.43
N GLU A 311 -1.12 -32.86 42.25
CA GLU A 311 0.19 -32.65 42.89
C GLU A 311 1.32 -32.42 41.85
N ASP A 312 1.21 -33.07 40.69
CA ASP A 312 2.13 -32.99 39.54
C ASP A 312 1.87 -31.80 38.60
N ALA A 313 0.82 -31.00 38.83
CA ALA A 313 0.49 -29.88 37.94
C ALA A 313 1.61 -28.83 37.90
N VAL A 314 2.18 -28.57 36.72
CA VAL A 314 3.24 -27.55 36.52
C VAL A 314 2.68 -26.13 36.45
N PHE A 315 1.40 -25.99 36.07
CA PHE A 315 0.69 -24.71 36.04
C PHE A 315 -0.71 -24.85 36.64
N CYS A 316 -1.23 -23.75 37.21
CA CYS A 316 -2.60 -23.68 37.68
C CYS A 316 -3.57 -23.71 36.50
N THR A 317 -4.41 -24.75 36.45
CA THR A 317 -5.46 -24.93 35.43
C THR A 317 -6.51 -23.82 35.41
N GLY A 318 -6.61 -23.01 36.47
CA GLY A 318 -7.54 -21.89 36.55
C GLY A 318 -6.96 -20.56 36.07
N CYS A 319 -5.74 -20.22 36.48
CA CYS A 319 -5.18 -18.87 36.28
C CYS A 319 -3.82 -18.83 35.57
N GLY A 320 -3.27 -19.99 35.19
CA GLY A 320 -2.00 -20.09 34.46
C GLY A 320 -0.75 -19.86 35.31
N THR A 321 -0.88 -19.68 36.63
CA THR A 321 0.27 -19.47 37.52
C THR A 321 1.09 -20.75 37.66
N ALA A 322 2.39 -20.69 37.38
CA ALA A 322 3.29 -21.84 37.48
C ALA A 322 3.50 -22.31 38.93
N PHE A 323 3.56 -23.62 39.12
CA PHE A 323 3.99 -24.30 40.34
C PHE A 323 5.42 -24.81 40.12
N ALA A 324 6.43 -24.19 40.73
CA ALA A 324 7.82 -24.68 40.67
C ALA A 324 7.92 -26.06 41.37
N ALA A 325 8.68 -27.10 40.95
CA ALA A 325 9.73 -27.35 39.94
C ALA A 325 9.62 -28.87 39.53
N SER A 326 10.36 -29.52 38.62
CA SER A 326 11.77 -29.41 38.17
C SER A 326 12.05 -30.33 36.95
N GLY A 327 12.86 -29.85 35.97
CA GLY A 327 13.90 -30.66 35.31
C GLY A 327 13.73 -31.11 33.85
N GLU A 328 14.15 -30.29 32.88
CA GLU A 328 15.19 -30.64 31.89
C GLU A 328 15.78 -29.35 31.26
N ALA A 329 17.05 -29.41 30.83
CA ALA A 329 18.03 -28.33 30.87
C ALA A 329 17.82 -27.17 29.87
N GLY A 330 17.29 -26.05 30.36
CA GLY A 330 17.65 -24.71 29.87
C GLY A 330 18.97 -24.24 30.50
N PRO A 331 19.66 -23.24 29.93
CA PRO A 331 20.89 -22.69 30.53
C PRO A 331 20.60 -22.25 31.98
N PRO A 332 21.59 -22.37 32.90
CA PRO A 332 21.35 -22.35 34.34
C PRO A 332 20.47 -21.16 34.76
N GLU A 333 19.41 -21.45 35.55
CA GLU A 333 18.48 -20.45 36.11
C GLU A 333 19.19 -19.37 36.93
N GLU A 334 20.42 -19.66 37.36
CA GLU A 334 21.32 -18.74 38.04
C GLU A 334 22.39 -18.18 37.09
N VAL A 335 22.55 -16.87 37.14
CA VAL A 335 23.59 -16.10 36.45
C VAL A 335 24.42 -15.34 37.48
N ARG A 336 25.67 -15.04 37.15
CA ARG A 336 26.52 -14.20 38.00
C ARG A 336 26.36 -12.75 37.60
N CYS A 337 26.13 -11.88 38.58
CA CYS A 337 26.10 -10.44 38.37
C CYS A 337 27.47 -9.94 37.87
N GLY A 338 27.47 -9.12 36.82
CA GLY A 338 28.69 -8.53 36.26
C GLY A 338 29.41 -7.57 37.22
N ALA A 339 28.67 -6.95 38.15
CA ALA A 339 29.23 -6.00 39.12
C ALA A 339 29.76 -6.66 40.41
N CYS A 340 29.00 -7.56 41.04
CA CYS A 340 29.37 -8.12 42.36
C CYS A 340 29.67 -9.62 42.35
N ASN A 341 29.55 -10.29 41.19
CA ASN A 341 29.87 -11.71 40.97
C ASN A 341 29.09 -12.72 41.84
N ARG A 342 28.01 -12.29 42.49
CA ARG A 342 27.10 -13.17 43.23
C ARG A 342 26.06 -13.77 42.30
N SER A 343 25.59 -14.98 42.61
CA SER A 343 24.53 -15.62 41.84
C SER A 343 23.21 -14.88 42.02
N MET A 344 22.44 -14.81 40.93
CA MET A 344 21.12 -14.20 40.89
C MET A 344 20.27 -14.91 39.85
N SER A 345 18.94 -14.82 39.98
CA SER A 345 18.02 -15.40 39.02
C SER A 345 18.05 -14.65 37.69
N ARG A 346 17.93 -15.36 36.57
CA ARG A 346 17.72 -14.79 35.22
C ARG A 346 16.43 -13.95 35.10
N HIS A 347 15.49 -14.11 36.01
CA HIS A 347 14.22 -13.38 35.99
C HIS A 347 14.29 -12.05 36.77
N SER A 348 15.41 -11.78 37.45
CA SER A 348 15.58 -10.56 38.22
C SER A 348 15.94 -9.38 37.31
N LYS A 349 15.20 -8.27 37.41
CA LYS A 349 15.54 -7.01 36.69
C LYS A 349 16.79 -6.33 37.24
N PHE A 350 17.11 -6.55 38.51
CA PHE A 350 18.28 -6.00 39.20
C PHE A 350 18.93 -7.08 40.07
N CYS A 351 20.23 -6.97 40.30
CA CYS A 351 20.93 -7.86 41.22
C CYS A 351 20.42 -7.64 42.66
N PRO A 352 19.91 -8.67 43.36
CA PRO A 352 19.41 -8.53 44.73
C PRO A 352 20.50 -8.22 45.76
N HIS A 353 21.78 -8.31 45.38
CA HIS A 353 22.91 -8.09 46.28
C HIS A 353 23.56 -6.72 46.16
N CYS A 354 23.64 -6.16 44.95
CA CYS A 354 24.29 -4.86 44.70
C CYS A 354 23.40 -3.82 44.01
N GLY A 355 22.20 -4.20 43.55
CA GLY A 355 21.27 -3.30 42.89
C GLY A 355 21.59 -2.99 41.41
N ASP A 356 22.64 -3.59 40.85
CA ASP A 356 23.02 -3.36 39.44
C ASP A 356 21.93 -3.90 38.48
N PRO A 357 21.53 -3.15 37.43
CA PRO A 357 20.55 -3.62 36.45
C PRO A 357 21.05 -4.85 35.68
N TYR A 358 20.22 -5.87 35.57
CA TYR A 358 20.55 -7.08 34.84
C TYR A 358 20.42 -6.84 33.32
N ASN A 359 21.53 -6.93 32.58
CA ASN A 359 21.53 -6.79 31.11
C ASN A 359 21.89 -8.14 30.46
N PRO A 360 20.90 -9.03 30.27
CA PRO A 360 21.14 -10.37 29.76
C PRO A 360 21.59 -10.36 28.29
N CYS A 361 22.63 -11.11 28.00
CA CYS A 361 22.93 -11.47 26.61
C CYS A 361 21.81 -12.39 26.06
N PRO A 362 21.21 -12.07 24.90
CA PRO A 362 20.13 -12.89 24.33
C PRO A 362 20.59 -14.31 23.94
N HIS A 363 21.89 -14.50 23.67
CA HIS A 363 22.42 -15.79 23.27
C HIS A 363 22.77 -16.70 24.46
N CYS A 364 23.50 -16.20 25.46
CA CYS A 364 23.99 -17.03 26.57
C CYS A 364 23.43 -16.67 27.95
N GLY A 365 22.72 -15.55 28.07
CA GLY A 365 22.15 -15.02 29.32
C GLY A 365 23.17 -14.52 30.35
N ALA A 366 24.44 -14.35 30.00
CA ALA A 366 25.39 -13.68 30.89
C ALA A 366 24.96 -12.23 31.13
N ASP A 367 25.21 -11.71 32.32
CA ASP A 367 25.03 -10.29 32.65
C ASP A 367 26.15 -9.45 32.04
N ASN A 368 25.83 -8.26 31.53
CA ASN A 368 26.76 -7.36 30.85
C ASN A 368 26.60 -5.93 31.37
N GLN A 369 27.62 -5.10 31.18
CA GLN A 369 27.50 -3.70 31.59
C GLN A 369 26.58 -2.90 30.64
N PRO A 370 25.89 -1.85 31.12
CA PRO A 370 25.11 -0.96 30.28
C PRO A 370 25.97 -0.36 29.15
N GLY A 371 25.53 -0.51 27.90
CA GLY A 371 26.23 0.02 26.72
C GLY A 371 27.41 -0.82 26.22
N GLN A 372 27.61 -2.03 26.76
CA GLN A 372 28.63 -2.95 26.27
C GLN A 372 28.28 -3.47 24.87
N ALA A 373 29.18 -3.31 23.90
CA ALA A 373 28.91 -3.69 22.49
C ALA A 373 28.83 -5.20 22.26
N GLN A 374 29.62 -6.00 22.99
CA GLN A 374 29.72 -7.45 22.82
C GLN A 374 29.69 -8.17 24.16
N CYS A 375 29.04 -9.33 24.23
CA CYS A 375 28.86 -10.07 25.47
C CYS A 375 30.20 -10.52 26.08
N VAL A 376 30.42 -10.27 27.37
CA VAL A 376 31.64 -10.68 28.10
C VAL A 376 31.92 -12.19 28.04
N LYS A 377 30.88 -13.02 27.87
CA LYS A 377 30.99 -14.47 27.94
C LYS A 377 31.06 -15.15 26.58
N CYS A 378 30.23 -14.75 25.62
CA CYS A 378 30.13 -15.44 24.33
C CYS A 378 30.54 -14.58 23.12
N GLY A 379 30.90 -13.31 23.32
CA GLY A 379 31.36 -12.42 22.24
C GLY A 379 30.29 -11.94 21.26
N GLN A 380 29.03 -12.36 21.44
CA GLN A 380 27.92 -11.94 20.60
C GLN A 380 27.60 -10.45 20.79
N ASP A 381 27.27 -9.74 19.71
CA ASP A 381 26.87 -8.34 19.80
C ASP A 381 25.61 -8.17 20.66
N MET A 382 25.63 -7.16 21.54
CA MET A 382 24.55 -6.88 22.47
C MET A 382 23.48 -6.00 21.83
N PRO A 383 22.20 -6.23 22.11
CA PRO A 383 21.12 -5.38 21.60
C PRO A 383 21.27 -3.92 22.05
N VAL A 384 20.90 -2.99 21.17
CA VAL A 384 20.89 -1.55 21.46
C VAL A 384 19.45 -1.11 21.70
N PRO A 385 19.14 -0.38 22.78
CA PRO A 385 17.78 0.12 23.01
C PRO A 385 17.40 1.18 21.97
N CYS A 386 16.21 1.08 21.41
CA CYS A 386 15.63 2.08 20.52
C CYS A 386 15.48 3.43 21.26
N ARG A 387 15.96 4.52 20.65
CA ARG A 387 15.86 5.87 21.25
C ARG A 387 14.43 6.40 21.35
N HIS A 388 13.50 5.83 20.59
CA HIS A 388 12.10 6.27 20.57
C HIS A 388 11.21 5.44 21.50
N CYS A 389 11.21 4.11 21.38
CA CYS A 389 10.35 3.24 22.19
C CYS A 389 11.06 2.53 23.35
N GLY A 390 12.39 2.57 23.42
CA GLY A 390 13.18 1.88 24.45
C GLY A 390 13.37 0.38 24.23
N GLU A 391 12.71 -0.23 23.23
CA GLU A 391 12.82 -1.66 22.95
C GLU A 391 14.18 -2.03 22.36
N ASN A 392 14.72 -3.17 22.77
CA ASN A 392 16.03 -3.64 22.33
C ASN A 392 15.98 -4.10 20.87
N VAL A 393 16.88 -3.56 20.05
CA VAL A 393 17.02 -3.92 18.64
C VAL A 393 18.39 -4.51 18.36
N GLU A 394 18.49 -5.30 17.28
CA GLU A 394 19.78 -5.78 16.80
C GLU A 394 20.69 -4.60 16.38
N PRO A 395 21.99 -4.64 16.69
CA PRO A 395 22.94 -3.63 16.24
C PRO A 395 22.96 -3.50 14.72
N GLY A 396 22.95 -2.27 14.21
CA GLY A 396 23.09 -1.99 12.78
C GLY A 396 21.78 -2.00 11.96
N VAL A 397 20.61 -2.22 12.59
CA VAL A 397 19.33 -2.07 11.87
C VAL A 397 19.03 -0.60 11.56
N LYS A 398 18.57 -0.34 10.33
CA LYS A 398 18.26 1.03 9.87
C LYS A 398 16.94 1.59 10.44
N PHE A 399 16.00 0.71 10.77
CA PHE A 399 14.70 1.07 11.35
C PHE A 399 14.40 0.16 12.54
N CYS A 400 13.72 0.70 13.55
CA CYS A 400 13.24 -0.08 14.67
C CYS A 400 12.08 -0.98 14.22
N PRO A 401 12.16 -2.32 14.34
CA PRO A 401 11.06 -3.21 13.95
C PRO A 401 9.81 -3.07 14.84
N HIS A 402 9.95 -2.45 16.02
CA HIS A 402 8.83 -2.29 16.97
C HIS A 402 8.06 -0.98 16.80
N CYS A 403 8.74 0.14 16.51
CA CYS A 403 8.09 1.45 16.40
C CYS A 403 8.22 2.11 15.02
N GLY A 404 8.96 1.51 14.08
CA GLY A 404 9.16 2.04 12.73
C GLY A 404 10.09 3.25 12.62
N GLN A 405 10.59 3.79 13.74
CA GLN A 405 11.49 4.93 13.74
C GLN A 405 12.83 4.58 13.10
N GLU A 406 13.35 5.49 12.26
CA GLU A 406 14.70 5.38 11.69
C GLU A 406 15.76 5.45 12.81
N LEU A 407 16.61 4.43 12.86
CA LEU A 407 17.70 4.27 13.81
C LEU A 407 19.07 4.55 13.18
N ALA A 408 19.14 4.58 11.84
CA ALA A 408 20.32 5.02 11.13
C ALA A 408 20.68 6.45 11.55
N LEU A 409 21.88 6.63 12.08
CA LEU A 409 22.40 7.96 12.36
C LEU A 409 22.84 8.54 11.03
N ALA A 410 22.32 9.73 10.68
CA ALA A 410 22.73 10.45 9.48
C ALA A 410 23.29 11.82 9.87
N CYS A 411 24.26 12.30 9.09
CA CYS A 411 24.73 13.67 9.23
C CYS A 411 23.59 14.63 8.91
N GLY A 412 23.19 15.48 9.87
CA GLY A 412 22.13 16.47 9.65
C GLY A 412 22.42 17.51 8.56
N GLN A 413 23.66 17.60 8.06
CA GLN A 413 24.04 18.55 7.01
C GLN A 413 24.05 17.91 5.61
N CYS A 414 24.66 16.72 5.43
CA CYS A 414 24.79 16.10 4.12
C CYS A 414 23.97 14.81 3.94
N GLY A 415 23.30 14.33 5.00
CA GLY A 415 22.51 13.11 4.97
C GLY A 415 23.33 11.81 4.91
N HIS A 416 24.66 11.86 4.94
CA HIS A 416 25.49 10.66 4.92
C HIS A 416 25.31 9.83 6.20
N GLU A 417 25.25 8.51 6.07
CA GLU A 417 25.11 7.57 7.17
C GLU A 417 26.37 7.62 8.06
N VAL A 418 26.21 7.79 9.37
CA VAL A 418 27.29 7.92 10.35
C VAL A 418 27.25 6.79 11.35
N GLN A 419 28.41 6.37 11.83
CA GLN A 419 28.52 5.29 12.81
C GLN A 419 28.39 5.84 14.24
N GLN A 420 27.86 5.01 15.14
CA GLN A 420 27.74 5.36 16.56
C GLN A 420 29.12 5.64 17.16
N GLY A 421 29.33 6.85 17.69
CA GLY A 421 30.61 7.30 18.25
C GLY A 421 31.48 8.18 17.32
N GLN A 422 31.09 8.38 16.05
CA GLN A 422 31.75 9.35 15.18
C GLN A 422 31.50 10.78 15.66
N LYS A 423 32.57 11.56 15.84
CA LYS A 423 32.49 12.98 16.25
C LYS A 423 32.31 13.94 15.07
N PHE A 424 32.69 13.50 13.87
CA PHE A 424 32.63 14.29 12.63
C PHE A 424 32.17 13.40 11.49
N CYS A 425 31.39 13.98 10.56
CA CYS A 425 30.99 13.31 9.34
C CYS A 425 32.20 13.13 8.42
N VAL A 426 32.42 11.90 7.96
CA VAL A 426 33.55 11.56 7.08
C VAL A 426 33.44 12.17 5.68
N GLU A 427 32.23 12.48 5.22
CA GLU A 427 32.00 13.07 3.90
C GLU A 427 32.08 14.59 3.88
N CYS A 428 31.45 15.28 4.86
CA CYS A 428 31.34 16.73 4.83
C CYS A 428 32.12 17.45 5.95
N GLY A 429 32.75 16.72 6.87
CA GLY A 429 33.49 17.28 7.99
C GLY A 429 32.63 17.91 9.10
N ASN A 430 31.30 17.91 8.97
CA ASN A 430 30.41 18.49 9.97
C ASN A 430 30.51 17.76 11.31
N LYS A 431 30.49 18.52 12.42
CA LYS A 431 30.51 17.94 13.76
C LYS A 431 29.16 17.27 14.03
N LEU A 432 29.20 16.00 14.40
CA LEU A 432 28.03 15.20 14.74
C LEU A 432 27.74 15.42 16.24
N THR A 433 26.50 15.80 16.56
CA THR A 433 26.02 16.01 17.93
C THR A 433 25.37 14.77 18.52
#